data_AF-A0A964J212-F1
#
_entry.id   AF-A0A964J212-F1
#
_cell.length_a   1.000
_cell.length_b   1.000
_cell.length_c   1.000
_cell.angle_alpha   90.00
_cell.angle_beta   90.00
_cell.angle_gamma   90.00
#
_symmetry.space_group_name_H-M   'P 1'
#
loop_
_entity.id
_entity.type
_entity.pdbx_description
1 polymer ?
#
loop_
_entity_poly.entity_id
_entity_poly.type
_entity_poly.pdbx_seq_one_letter_code
_entity_poly.pdbx_strand_id
1 'polypeptide(L)'
;MVGGVAVVAHHAGTKSAEGKEAEAQQNQQIADLQAQQAPPAAAAPSAGGNDMVTQLENLKKLLDEGVLTQAEFDMQKQKLLSAS
;
A
#
# COMPACT_ATOMS: atom_id res chain seq x y z
N MET A 1 38.44 13.78 63.37
CA MET A 1 37.89 12.72 62.49
C MET A 1 36.43 12.99 62.22
N VAL A 2 36.13 13.81 61.21
CA VAL A 2 34.82 14.04 60.56
C VAL A 2 35.20 14.71 59.23
N GLY A 3 34.71 14.41 58.04
CA GLY A 3 33.79 13.40 57.51
C GLY A 3 33.98 13.42 55.98
N GLY A 4 33.82 12.28 55.33
CA GLY A 4 33.92 12.16 53.87
C GLY A 4 32.66 12.60 53.12
N VAL A 5 32.65 12.30 51.81
CA VAL A 5 31.55 12.46 50.81
C VAL A 5 31.50 13.89 50.22
N ALA A 6 31.45 14.18 48.91
CA ALA A 6 31.26 13.47 47.63
C ALA A 6 32.14 14.21 46.59
N VAL A 7 32.39 13.76 45.36
CA VAL A 7 31.42 13.67 44.25
C VAL A 7 32.05 12.83 43.13
N VAL A 8 31.51 11.64 42.88
CA VAL A 8 31.69 10.92 41.61
C VAL A 8 30.46 11.27 40.76
N ALA A 9 30.57 12.30 39.92
CA ALA A 9 29.49 12.73 39.02
C ALA A 9 29.88 12.79 37.54
N HIS A 10 31.02 12.19 37.14
CA HIS A 10 31.52 12.35 35.76
C HIS A 10 31.52 11.10 34.88
N HIS A 11 31.12 9.92 35.38
CA HIS A 11 31.25 8.67 34.61
C HIS A 11 29.94 8.05 34.09
N ALA A 12 28.78 8.65 34.35
CA ALA A 12 27.48 8.11 33.94
C ALA A 12 26.96 8.66 32.59
N GLY A 13 27.61 9.68 32.01
CA GLY A 13 27.13 10.37 30.81
C GLY A 13 27.51 9.71 29.48
N THR A 14 28.56 8.89 29.43
CA THR A 14 29.10 8.35 28.17
C THR A 14 28.30 7.14 27.68
N LYS A 15 27.90 6.25 28.59
CA LYS A 15 27.23 4.98 28.26
C LYS A 15 25.85 5.17 27.62
N SER A 16 25.17 6.27 27.92
CA SER A 16 23.88 6.62 27.31
C SER A 16 24.02 7.33 25.95
N ALA A 17 25.19 7.89 25.64
CA ALA A 17 25.46 8.45 24.31
C ALA A 17 25.73 7.31 23.31
N GLU A 18 26.57 6.35 23.71
CA GLU A 18 26.94 5.19 22.90
C GLU A 18 25.72 4.29 22.57
N GLY A 19 24.79 4.14 23.51
CA GLY A 19 23.53 3.40 23.28
C GLY A 19 22.64 4.05 22.22
N LYS A 20 22.55 5.39 22.23
CA LYS A 20 21.72 6.14 21.28
C LYS A 20 22.23 6.03 19.84
N GLU A 21 23.54 6.01 19.66
CA GLU A 21 24.16 5.86 18.33
C GLU A 21 23.93 4.46 17.76
N ALA A 22 24.03 3.43 18.61
CA ALA A 22 23.75 2.05 18.23
C ALA A 22 22.27 1.83 17.88
N GLU A 23 21.34 2.40 18.68
CA GLU A 23 19.90 2.35 18.41
C GLU A 23 19.55 3.08 17.10
N ALA A 24 20.17 4.23 16.83
CA ALA A 24 19.94 4.96 15.58
C ALA A 24 20.39 4.16 14.34
N GLN A 25 21.55 3.50 14.40
CA GLN A 25 22.03 2.65 13.31
C GLN A 25 21.12 1.43 13.09
N GLN A 26 20.67 0.79 14.18
CA GLN A 26 19.79 -0.37 14.09
C GLN A 26 18.44 0.01 13.47
N ASN A 27 17.86 1.14 13.88
CA ASN A 27 16.58 1.61 13.34
C ASN A 27 16.67 1.95 11.84
N GLN A 28 17.80 2.51 11.39
CA GLN A 28 18.03 2.75 9.96
C GLN A 28 18.09 1.46 9.15
N GLN A 29 18.78 0.42 9.64
CA GLN A 29 18.83 -0.88 8.97
C GLN A 29 17.44 -1.52 8.83
N ILE A 30 16.62 -1.45 9.87
CA ILE A 30 15.27 -2.01 9.87
C ILE A 30 14.36 -1.28 8.87
N ALA A 31 14.48 0.05 8.79
CA ALA A 31 13.73 0.86 7.83
C ALA A 31 14.10 0.53 6.37
N ASP A 32 15.40 0.33 6.10
CA ASP A 32 15.89 -0.04 4.76
C ASP A 32 15.40 -1.43 4.33
N LEU A 33 15.45 -2.40 5.25
CA LEU A 33 14.92 -3.75 5.07
C LEU A 33 13.41 -3.76 4.82
N GLN A 34 12.63 -2.92 5.51
CA GLN A 34 11.20 -2.78 5.28
C GLN A 34 10.87 -2.15 3.92
N ALA A 35 11.66 -1.18 3.47
CA ALA A 35 11.48 -0.56 2.15
C ALA A 35 11.74 -1.54 1.00
N GLN A 36 12.70 -2.46 1.16
CA GLN A 36 13.02 -3.48 0.15
C GLN A 36 12.03 -4.65 0.12
N GLN A 37 11.25 -4.88 1.18
CA GLN A 37 10.27 -5.97 1.25
C GLN A 37 8.85 -5.57 0.80
N ALA A 38 8.61 -4.32 0.40
CA ALA A 38 7.34 -3.96 -0.21
C ALA A 38 7.22 -4.62 -1.59
N PRO A 39 6.32 -5.60 -1.79
CA PRO A 39 6.10 -6.17 -3.11
C PRO A 39 5.67 -5.05 -4.06
N PRO A 40 6.13 -5.03 -5.32
CA PRO A 40 5.64 -4.08 -6.30
C PRO A 40 4.12 -4.23 -6.34
N ALA A 41 3.41 -3.17 -5.95
CA ALA A 41 1.98 -3.10 -6.11
C ALA A 41 1.71 -3.32 -7.59
N ALA A 42 1.19 -4.50 -7.94
CA ALA A 42 0.72 -4.79 -9.27
C ALA A 42 -0.30 -3.70 -9.61
N ALA A 43 0.06 -2.81 -10.52
CA ALA A 43 -0.85 -1.81 -11.05
C ALA A 43 -2.03 -2.59 -11.65
N ALA A 44 -3.14 -2.63 -10.92
CA ALA A 44 -4.40 -3.09 -11.48
C ALA A 44 -4.65 -2.22 -12.71
N PRO A 45 -4.91 -2.81 -13.89
CA PRO A 45 -5.15 -2.03 -15.09
C PRO A 45 -6.35 -1.12 -14.81
N SER A 46 -6.06 0.16 -14.63
CA SER A 46 -7.08 1.21 -14.55
C SER A 46 -7.52 1.50 -15.98
N ALA A 47 -8.29 0.59 -16.54
CA ALA A 47 -8.89 0.70 -17.86
C ALA A 47 -10.37 1.11 -17.78
N GLY A 48 -10.74 1.90 -16.76
CA GLY A 48 -12.13 2.28 -16.47
C GLY A 48 -12.90 2.98 -17.60
N GLY A 49 -12.23 3.51 -18.63
CA GLY A 49 -12.89 4.12 -19.80
C GLY A 49 -13.02 3.20 -21.02
N ASN A 50 -11.97 2.41 -21.33
CA ASN A 50 -11.96 1.51 -22.49
C ASN A 50 -12.73 0.20 -22.23
N ASP A 51 -12.82 -0.23 -20.97
CA ASP A 51 -13.58 -1.43 -20.61
C ASP A 51 -15.08 -1.27 -20.85
N MET A 52 -15.65 -0.06 -20.63
CA MET A 52 -17.09 0.15 -20.82
C MET A 52 -17.52 0.00 -22.27
N VAL A 53 -16.78 0.58 -23.21
CA VAL A 53 -17.06 0.45 -24.65
C VAL A 53 -16.87 -0.99 -25.10
N THR A 54 -15.79 -1.64 -24.66
CA THR A 54 -15.50 -3.05 -24.97
C THR A 54 -16.59 -3.99 -24.45
N GLN A 55 -17.10 -3.76 -23.23
CA GLN A 55 -18.21 -4.53 -22.65
C GLN A 55 -19.54 -4.30 -23.40
N LEU A 56 -19.85 -3.07 -23.82
CA LEU A 56 -21.03 -2.78 -24.64
C LEU A 56 -20.99 -3.50 -25.99
N GLU A 57 -19.84 -3.54 -26.65
CA GLU A 57 -19.65 -4.30 -27.90
C GLU A 57 -19.81 -5.81 -27.69
N ASN A 58 -19.29 -6.35 -26.58
CA ASN A 58 -19.42 -7.77 -26.25
C ASN A 58 -20.89 -8.15 -25.98
N LEU A 59 -21.62 -7.31 -25.24
CA LEU A 59 -23.06 -7.47 -25.02
C LEU A 59 -23.85 -7.44 -26.35
N LYS A 60 -23.48 -6.56 -27.28
CA LYS A 60 -24.12 -6.47 -28.61
C LYS A 60 -23.88 -7.74 -29.43
N LYS A 61 -22.66 -8.31 -29.38
CA LYS A 61 -22.34 -9.59 -30.03
C LYS A 61 -23.18 -10.74 -29.47
N LEU A 62 -23.25 -10.86 -28.15
CA LEU A 62 -24.02 -11.91 -27.48
C LEU A 62 -25.53 -11.83 -27.82
N LEU A 63 -26.07 -10.63 -27.98
CA LEU A 63 -27.45 -10.42 -28.47
C LEU A 63 -27.62 -10.88 -29.93
N ASP A 64 -26.66 -10.54 -30.80
CA ASP A 64 -26.68 -10.92 -32.23
C ASP A 64 -26.55 -12.44 -32.42
N GLU A 65 -25.74 -13.10 -31.58
CA GLU A 65 -25.62 -14.56 -31.51
C GLU A 65 -26.85 -15.24 -30.87
N GLY A 66 -27.80 -14.46 -30.35
CA GLY A 66 -29.00 -14.97 -29.66
C GLY A 66 -28.71 -15.59 -28.30
N VAL A 67 -27.51 -15.39 -27.75
CA VAL A 67 -27.12 -15.83 -26.40
C VAL A 67 -27.79 -14.98 -25.33
N LEU A 68 -28.01 -13.69 -25.61
CA LEU A 68 -28.76 -12.77 -24.77
C LEU A 68 -30.05 -12.35 -25.45
N THR A 69 -31.09 -12.11 -24.64
CA THR A 69 -32.30 -11.44 -25.11
C THR A 69 -32.13 -9.91 -25.10
N GLN A 70 -32.98 -9.21 -25.87
CA GLN A 70 -32.98 -7.74 -25.89
C GLN A 70 -33.15 -7.15 -24.48
N ALA A 71 -34.03 -7.74 -23.67
CA ALA A 71 -34.29 -7.29 -22.30
C ALA A 71 -33.04 -7.40 -21.40
N GLU A 72 -32.26 -8.48 -21.54
CA GLU A 72 -31.02 -8.68 -20.79
C GLU A 72 -29.92 -7.72 -21.24
N PHE A 73 -29.81 -7.47 -22.55
CA PHE A 73 -28.87 -6.49 -23.10
C PHE A 73 -29.12 -5.09 -22.51
N ASP A 74 -30.37 -4.62 -22.50
CA ASP A 74 -30.73 -3.30 -21.99
C ASP A 74 -30.47 -3.17 -20.48
N MET A 75 -30.75 -4.23 -19.70
CA MET A 75 -30.43 -4.28 -18.27
C MET A 75 -28.93 -4.17 -18.00
N GLN A 76 -28.12 -4.92 -18.74
CA GLN A 76 -26.65 -4.91 -18.60
C GLN A 76 -26.06 -3.56 -19.00
N LYS A 77 -26.55 -2.97 -20.09
CA LYS A 77 -26.16 -1.62 -20.54
C LYS A 77 -26.45 -0.58 -19.45
N GLN A 78 -27.66 -0.53 -18.89
CA GLN A 78 -27.97 0.42 -17.81
C GLN A 78 -27.08 0.24 -16.59
N LYS A 79 -26.81 -1.01 -16.19
CA LYS A 79 -25.91 -1.31 -15.08
C LYS A 79 -24.49 -0.81 -15.34
N LEU A 80 -23.98 -1.00 -16.56
CA LEU A 80 -22.67 -0.51 -16.97
C LEU A 80 -22.57 1.02 -16.87
N LEU A 81 -23.55 1.73 -17.43
CA LEU A 81 -23.56 3.20 -17.40
C LEU A 81 -23.73 3.76 -15.99
N SER A 82 -24.37 3.03 -15.08
CA SER A 82 -24.55 3.44 -13.67
C SER A 82 -23.33 3.12 -12.79
N ALA A 83 -22.47 2.22 -13.25
CA ALA A 83 -21.24 1.84 -12.55
C ALA A 83 -20.03 2.71 -12.95
N SER A 84 -20.20 3.58 -13.95
CA SER A 84 -19.23 4.58 -14.39
C SER A 84 -19.39 5.89 -13.64
#